data_AF-A0A496AFD3-F1
#
_entry.id   AF-A0A496AFD3-F1
#
_cell.length_a   1.000
_cell.length_b   1.000
_cell.length_c   1.000
_cell.angle_alpha   90.00
_cell.angle_beta   90.00
_cell.angle_gamma   90.00
#
_symmetry.space_group_name_H-M   'P 1'
#
loop_
_entity.id
_entity.type
_entity.pdbx_description
1 polymer ?
#
loop_
_entity_poly.entity_id
_entity_poly.type
_entity_poly.pdbx_seq_one_letter_code
_entity_poly.pdbx_strand_id
1 'polypeptide(L)'
;MPNESLQSFAEINPLVGLPPRTLRLYNALEVFKKRYRSSENPEWFRMPRRDPLLQKIGFSKKDIENGLQELVQANLLQIHEGQDTKWYCLK
;
A
#
# COMPACT_ATOMS: atom_id res chain seq x y z
N MET A 1 0.47 -8.35 30.53
CA MET A 1 1.78 -7.95 29.97
C MET A 1 1.55 -7.60 28.51
N PRO A 2 1.90 -6.39 28.04
CA PRO A 2 1.80 -6.09 26.62
C PRO A 2 2.92 -6.85 25.88
N ASN A 3 2.58 -7.39 24.70
CA ASN A 3 3.44 -8.21 23.85
C ASN A 3 4.70 -7.44 23.38
N GLU A 4 5.79 -7.46 24.15
CA GLU A 4 7.11 -6.99 23.72
C GLU A 4 7.64 -7.77 22.50
N SER A 5 7.16 -9.00 22.31
CA SER A 5 7.56 -9.88 21.19
C SER A 5 7.12 -9.33 19.83
N LEU A 6 5.89 -8.83 19.70
CA LEU A 6 5.36 -8.39 18.40
C LEU A 6 5.96 -7.07 17.90
N GLN A 7 6.27 -6.15 18.82
CA GLN A 7 6.89 -4.87 18.47
C GLN A 7 8.31 -5.09 17.92
N SER A 8 9.08 -5.99 18.54
CA SER A 8 10.43 -6.36 18.08
C SER A 8 10.43 -7.00 16.67
N PHE A 9 9.37 -7.75 16.30
CA PHE A 9 9.24 -8.30 14.95
C PHE A 9 8.79 -7.28 13.90
N ALA A 10 8.01 -6.27 14.29
CA ALA A 10 7.60 -5.19 13.38
C ALA A 10 8.80 -4.33 12.93
N GLU A 11 9.84 -4.21 13.77
CA GLU A 11 11.10 -3.56 13.42
C GLU A 11 11.91 -4.32 12.35
N ILE A 12 11.77 -5.66 12.30
CA ILE A 12 12.47 -6.53 11.34
C ILE A 12 11.64 -6.74 10.08
N ASN A 13 10.32 -6.85 10.21
CA ASN A 13 9.39 -6.98 9.11
C ASN A 13 8.22 -6.00 9.31
N PRO A 14 8.22 -4.84 8.63
CA PRO A 14 7.18 -3.82 8.77
C PRO A 14 5.77 -4.27 8.35
N LEU A 15 5.63 -5.45 7.74
CA LEU A 15 4.34 -6.08 7.47
C LEU A 15 3.74 -6.76 8.71
N VAL A 16 4.56 -7.08 9.72
CA VAL A 16 4.11 -7.74 10.95
C VAL A 16 3.33 -6.74 11.81
N GLY A 17 2.10 -7.10 12.17
CA GLY A 17 1.20 -6.26 12.96
C GLY A 17 0.22 -5.43 12.12
N LEU A 18 0.35 -5.40 10.78
CA LEU A 18 -0.64 -4.77 9.93
C LEU A 18 -1.95 -5.56 9.86
N PRO A 19 -3.10 -4.88 9.74
CA PRO A 19 -4.38 -5.54 9.52
C PRO A 19 -4.33 -6.46 8.28
N PRO A 20 -4.94 -7.66 8.33
CA PRO A 20 -4.97 -8.58 7.19
C PRO A 20 -5.49 -7.95 5.90
N ARG A 21 -6.38 -6.96 6.02
CA ARG A 21 -6.93 -6.23 4.88
C ARG A 21 -5.88 -5.33 4.22
N THR A 22 -5.03 -4.70 5.01
CA THR A 22 -3.93 -3.84 4.54
C THR A 22 -2.83 -4.67 3.90
N LEU A 23 -2.55 -5.86 4.42
CA LEU A 23 -1.66 -6.84 3.76
C LEU A 23 -2.20 -7.28 2.39
N ARG A 24 -3.51 -7.50 2.27
CA ARG A 24 -4.12 -7.80 0.96
C ARG A 24 -4.02 -6.62 0.00
N LEU A 25 -4.17 -5.39 0.50
CA LEU A 25 -4.00 -4.19 -0.31
C LEU A 25 -2.55 -4.06 -0.79
N TYR A 26 -1.57 -4.28 0.09
CA TYR A 26 -0.14 -4.28 -0.24
C TYR A 26 0.16 -5.26 -1.39
N ASN A 27 -0.32 -6.50 -1.29
CA ASN A 27 -0.17 -7.49 -2.35
C ASN A 27 -0.85 -7.07 -3.67
N ALA A 28 -1.99 -6.39 -3.62
CA ALA A 28 -2.63 -5.84 -4.81
C ALA A 28 -1.80 -4.72 -5.43
N LEU A 29 -1.22 -3.83 -4.63
CA LEU A 29 -0.34 -2.75 -5.06
C LEU A 29 0.93 -3.27 -5.76
N GLU A 30 1.50 -4.40 -5.32
CA GLU A 30 2.60 -5.08 -6.01
C GLU A 30 2.24 -5.49 -7.45
N VAL A 31 1.00 -5.93 -7.69
CA VAL A 31 0.50 -6.24 -9.03
C VAL A 31 0.36 -4.95 -9.86
N PHE A 32 -0.15 -3.87 -9.27
CA PHE A 32 -0.26 -2.58 -9.94
C PHE A 32 1.12 -1.99 -10.29
N LYS A 33 2.12 -2.13 -9.41
CA LYS A 33 3.50 -1.71 -9.64
C LYS A 33 4.10 -2.34 -10.90
N LYS A 34 3.83 -3.63 -11.13
CA LYS A 34 4.28 -4.34 -12.34
C LYS A 34 3.59 -3.85 -13.61
N ARG A 35 2.33 -3.42 -13.53
CA ARG A 35 1.49 -3.08 -14.70
C ARG A 35 1.52 -1.60 -15.08
N TYR A 36 1.63 -0.70 -14.10
CA TYR A 36 1.47 0.75 -14.26
C TYR A 36 2.70 1.52 -13.77
N ARG A 37 3.87 0.90 -13.90
CA ARG A 37 5.18 1.48 -13.59
C ARG A 37 5.42 2.75 -14.39
N SER A 38 6.06 3.74 -13.78
CA SER A 38 6.59 4.90 -14.52
C SER A 38 7.71 4.45 -15.45
N SER A 39 7.73 4.98 -16.67
CA SER A 39 8.83 4.78 -17.61
C SER A 39 10.10 5.52 -17.21
N GLU A 40 9.95 6.68 -16.56
CA GLU A 40 11.06 7.54 -16.16
C GLU A 40 11.65 7.12 -14.81
N ASN A 41 10.81 6.67 -13.89
CA ASN A 41 11.23 6.35 -12.54
C ASN A 41 10.62 5.03 -12.06
N PRO A 42 11.29 3.89 -12.32
CA PRO A 42 10.67 2.58 -12.21
C PRO A 42 10.17 2.23 -10.80
N GLU A 43 10.65 2.88 -9.75
CA GLU A 43 10.14 2.62 -8.39
C GLU A 43 8.71 3.12 -8.19
N TRP A 44 8.30 4.11 -8.99
CA TRP A 44 6.99 4.74 -8.93
C TRP A 44 6.00 4.08 -9.87
N PHE A 45 4.75 3.98 -9.45
CA PHE A 45 3.65 3.47 -10.25
C PHE A 45 2.37 4.25 -9.99
N ARG A 46 1.40 4.10 -10.90
CA ARG A 46 0.07 4.69 -10.76
C ARG A 46 -0.94 3.61 -10.39
N MET A 47 -1.90 3.99 -9.55
CA MET A 47 -3.08 3.20 -9.27
C MET A 47 -4.32 4.01 -9.64
N PRO A 48 -5.25 3.45 -10.42
CA PRO A 48 -6.55 4.07 -10.58
C PRO A 48 -7.23 4.14 -9.21
N ARG A 49 -7.57 5.34 -8.72
CA ARG A 49 -8.29 5.53 -7.44
C ARG A 49 -9.61 4.74 -7.35
N ARG A 50 -10.14 4.31 -8.51
CA ARG A 50 -11.32 3.47 -8.67
C ARG A 50 -11.01 2.29 -9.59
N ASP A 51 -9.96 1.53 -9.28
CA ASP A 51 -9.66 0.36 -10.08
C ASP A 51 -10.78 -0.69 -9.92
N PRO A 52 -11.46 -1.11 -11.00
CA PRO A 52 -12.49 -2.14 -10.95
C PRO A 52 -11.99 -3.46 -10.37
N LEU A 53 -10.68 -3.74 -10.48
CA LEU A 53 -10.06 -4.92 -9.89
C LEU A 53 -10.10 -4.87 -8.35
N LEU A 54 -9.80 -3.71 -7.74
CA LEU A 54 -9.89 -3.54 -6.29
C LEU A 54 -11.33 -3.69 -5.78
N GLN A 55 -12.31 -3.20 -6.55
CA GLN A 55 -13.72 -3.41 -6.22
C GLN A 55 -14.13 -4.88 -6.35
N LYS A 56 -13.65 -5.59 -7.39
CA LYS A 56 -13.90 -7.03 -7.59
C LYS A 56 -13.35 -7.90 -6.45
N ILE A 57 -12.24 -7.50 -5.83
CA ILE A 57 -11.68 -8.19 -4.67
C ILE A 57 -12.24 -7.67 -3.32
N GLY A 58 -13.30 -6.86 -3.35
CA GLY A 58 -14.08 -6.47 -2.16
C GLY A 58 -13.51 -5.29 -1.38
N PHE A 59 -12.70 -4.43 -1.99
CA PHE A 59 -12.29 -3.17 -1.36
C PHE A 59 -13.27 -2.05 -1.71
N SER A 60 -13.84 -1.43 -0.67
CA SER A 60 -14.53 -0.15 -0.84
C SER A 60 -13.50 0.98 -0.96
N LYS A 61 -13.95 2.16 -1.43
CA LYS A 61 -13.10 3.35 -1.47
C LYS A 61 -12.47 3.66 -0.10
N LYS A 62 -13.26 3.56 0.97
CA LYS A 62 -12.81 3.82 2.35
C LYS A 62 -11.76 2.81 2.80
N ASP A 63 -11.92 1.54 2.42
CA ASP A 63 -10.94 0.50 2.76
C ASP A 63 -9.60 0.74 2.07
N ILE A 64 -9.62 1.23 0.83
CA ILE A 64 -8.42 1.62 0.09
C ILE A 64 -7.75 2.81 0.79
N GLU A 65 -8.51 3.86 1.10
CA GLU A 65 -7.97 5.06 1.77
C GLU A 65 -7.34 4.72 3.12
N ASN A 66 -8.03 3.92 3.95
CA ASN A 66 -7.51 3.45 5.23
C ASN A 66 -6.24 2.61 5.06
N GLY A 67 -6.27 1.61 4.16
CA GLY A 67 -5.12 0.75 3.94
C GLY A 67 -3.90 1.50 3.39
N LEU A 68 -4.09 2.49 2.51
CA LEU A 68 -3.00 3.34 2.04
C LEU A 68 -2.40 4.15 3.20
N GLN A 69 -3.24 4.70 4.08
CA GLN A 69 -2.77 5.44 5.25
C GLN A 69 -1.97 4.55 6.22
N GLU A 70 -2.45 3.34 6.49
CA GLU A 70 -1.74 2.37 7.33
C GLU A 70 -0.39 1.97 6.73
N LEU A 71 -0.31 1.79 5.41
CA LEU A 71 0.97 1.51 4.73
C LEU A 71 1.95 2.69 4.77
N VAL A 72 1.45 3.92 4.70
CA VAL A 72 2.28 5.13 4.88
C VAL A 72 2.80 5.21 6.31
N GLN A 73 1.95 4.95 7.31
CA GLN A 73 2.34 4.95 8.73
C GLN A 73 3.38 3.86 9.05
N ALA A 74 3.26 2.70 8.41
CA ALA A 74 4.25 1.62 8.49
C ALA A 74 5.51 1.86 7.65
N ASN A 75 5.64 3.04 7.01
CA ASN A 75 6.76 3.39 6.13
C ASN A 75 6.96 2.43 4.94
N LEU A 76 5.92 1.70 4.54
CA LEU A 76 5.91 0.75 3.42
C LEU A 76 5.48 1.39 2.10
N LEU A 77 4.81 2.54 2.18
CA LEU A 77 4.29 3.25 1.02
C LEU A 77 4.67 4.73 1.09
N GLN A 78 5.15 5.26 -0.02
CA GLN A 78 5.26 6.69 -0.27
C GLN A 78 4.24 7.11 -1.33
N ILE A 79 3.61 8.24 -1.10
CA ILE A 79 2.63 8.83 -2.02
C ILE A 79 3.13 10.21 -2.42
N HIS A 80 3.23 10.46 -3.72
CA HIS A 80 3.55 11.78 -4.26
C HIS A 80 2.34 12.29 -5.05
N GLU A 81 1.79 13.43 -4.62
CA GLU A 81 0.67 14.08 -5.30
C GLU A 81 1.22 15.15 -6.25
N GLY A 82 1.12 14.89 -7.56
CA GLY A 82 1.30 15.91 -8.61
C GLY A 82 -0.03 16.59 -8.97
N GLN A 83 0.03 17.58 -9.86
CA GLN A 83 -1.11 18.45 -10.21
C GLN A 83 -2.42 17.71 -10.55
N ASP A 84 -2.35 16.53 -11.19
CA ASP A 84 -3.53 15.68 -11.45
C ASP A 84 -3.27 14.18 -11.27
N THR A 85 -2.09 13.81 -10.76
CA THR A 85 -1.66 12.41 -10.72
C THR A 85 -1.11 12.05 -9.35
N LYS A 86 -1.61 10.94 -8.79
CA LYS A 86 -1.00 10.31 -7.62
C LYS A 86 -0.02 9.23 -8.06
N TRP A 87 1.21 9.37 -7.60
CA TRP A 87 2.25 8.37 -7.74
C TRP A 87 2.45 7.65 -6.41
N TYR A 88 2.66 6.35 -6.50
CA TYR A 88 2.84 5.46 -5.36
C TYR A 88 4.19 4.76 -5.50
N CYS A 89 4.89 4.60 -4.38
CA CYS A 89 6.16 3.87 -4.32
C CYS A 89 6.10 2.92 -3.11
N LEU A 90 6.13 1.61 -3.39
CA LEU A 90 6.25 0.57 -2.36
C LEU A 90 7.73 0.37 -2.03
N LYS A 91 8.06 0.38 -0.73
CA LYS A 91 9.41 0.16 -0.22
C LYS A 91 9.71 -1.31 0.00
#